data_AF-A0A7C9DUT7-F1
#
_entry.id   AF-A0A7C9DUT7-F1
#
_cell.length_a   1.000
_cell.length_b   1.000
_cell.length_c   1.000
_cell.angle_alpha   90.00
_cell.angle_beta   90.00
_cell.angle_gamma   90.00
#
_symmetry.space_group_name_H-M   'P 1'
#
loop_
_entity.id
_entity.type
_entity.pdbx_description
1 polymer ?
#
loop_
_entity_poly.entity_id
_entity_poly.type
_entity_poly.pdbx_seq_one_letter_code
_entity_poly.pdbx_strand_id
1 'polypeptide(L)'
;RTTEQAKRKQMIANLPKLFDRIYYLFQSPKSSAITREALIRDLTECHPDITDQSEVEKQLTILQEAIPDWISPRSSPSGKFLYSINKALDPNTLRLRLNNAK
;
A
#
# COMPACT_ATOMS: atom_id res chain seq x y z
N ARG A 1 22.11 -15.21 5.90
CA ARG A 1 22.13 -13.79 5.49
C ARG A 1 21.54 -13.54 4.09
N THR A 2 21.18 -14.57 3.32
CA THR A 2 20.70 -14.45 1.92
C THR A 2 19.17 -14.29 1.77
N THR A 3 18.39 -14.58 2.82
CA THR A 3 16.92 -14.58 2.76
C THR A 3 16.31 -13.19 2.82
N GLU A 4 16.91 -12.26 3.57
CA GLU A 4 16.32 -10.93 3.80
C GLU A 4 16.42 -10.01 2.58
N GLN A 5 17.54 -10.03 1.85
CA GLN A 5 17.68 -9.29 0.59
C GLN A 5 16.77 -9.85 -0.52
N ALA A 6 16.65 -11.19 -0.61
CA ALA A 6 15.75 -11.81 -1.58
C ALA A 6 14.29 -11.44 -1.28
N LYS A 7 13.90 -11.44 0.00
CA LYS A 7 12.58 -11.03 0.45
C LYS A 7 12.32 -9.56 0.14
N ARG A 8 13.26 -8.65 0.46
CA ARG A 8 13.14 -7.22 0.11
C ARG A 8 12.99 -6.99 -1.40
N LYS A 9 13.73 -7.73 -2.23
CA LYS A 9 13.58 -7.65 -3.70
C LYS A 9 12.20 -8.13 -4.17
N GLN A 10 11.67 -9.21 -3.58
CA GLN A 10 10.30 -9.66 -3.86
C GLN A 10 9.25 -8.63 -3.43
N MET A 11 9.43 -8.01 -2.25
CA MET A 11 8.54 -6.96 -1.77
C MET A 11 8.47 -5.79 -2.76
N ILE A 12 9.63 -5.31 -3.21
CA ILE A 12 9.76 -4.23 -4.20
C ILE A 12 9.14 -4.64 -5.55
N ALA A 13 9.34 -5.88 -5.98
CA ALA A 13 8.75 -6.41 -7.21
C ALA A 13 7.22 -6.47 -7.14
N ASN A 14 6.64 -6.68 -5.96
CA ASN A 14 5.19 -6.75 -5.74
C ASN A 14 4.53 -5.39 -5.46
N LEU A 15 5.28 -4.30 -5.28
CA LEU A 15 4.73 -2.97 -5.02
C LEU A 15 3.73 -2.48 -6.09
N PRO A 16 3.93 -2.68 -7.40
CA PRO A 16 2.94 -2.28 -8.40
C PRO A 16 1.60 -2.99 -8.22
N LYS A 17 1.60 -4.29 -7.88
CA LYS A 17 0.37 -5.05 -7.60
C LYS A 17 -0.33 -4.52 -6.34
N LEU A 18 0.45 -4.23 -5.30
CA LEU A 18 -0.04 -3.62 -4.08
C LEU A 18 -0.69 -2.25 -4.35
N PHE A 19 -0.02 -1.40 -5.14
CA PHE A 19 -0.55 -0.11 -5.57
C PHE A 19 -1.89 -0.26 -6.27
N ASP A 20 -1.99 -1.14 -7.28
CA ASP A 20 -3.23 -1.33 -8.03
C ASP A 20 -4.37 -1.82 -7.15
N ARG A 21 -4.08 -2.70 -6.19
CA ARG A 21 -5.09 -3.20 -5.25
C ARG A 21 -5.59 -2.12 -4.30
N ILE A 22 -4.68 -1.35 -3.71
CA ILE A 22 -5.04 -0.19 -2.89
C ILE A 22 -5.88 0.77 -3.72
N TYR A 23 -5.42 1.13 -4.92
CA TYR A 23 -6.15 2.03 -5.81
C TYR A 23 -7.59 1.53 -6.07
N TYR A 24 -7.76 0.23 -6.35
CA TYR A 24 -9.07 -0.40 -6.53
C TYR A 24 -9.97 -0.30 -5.28
N LEU A 25 -9.44 -0.56 -4.08
CA LEU A 25 -10.21 -0.44 -2.82
C LEU A 25 -10.74 0.99 -2.60
N PHE A 26 -9.98 1.99 -3.06
CA PHE A 26 -10.35 3.40 -2.97
C PHE A 26 -11.07 3.92 -4.23
N GLN A 27 -11.32 3.13 -5.27
CA GLN A 27 -12.10 3.58 -6.43
C GLN A 27 -13.56 3.89 -6.07
N SER A 28 -14.12 3.22 -5.06
CA SER A 28 -15.46 3.54 -4.58
C SER A 28 -15.54 5.00 -4.11
N PRO A 29 -16.53 5.80 -4.59
CA PRO A 29 -16.71 7.19 -4.16
C PRO A 29 -16.91 7.34 -2.65
N LYS A 30 -17.44 6.30 -1.99
CA LYS A 30 -17.68 6.25 -0.54
C LYS A 30 -16.42 5.94 0.27
N SER A 31 -15.39 5.38 -0.37
CA SER A 31 -14.12 5.05 0.28
C SER A 31 -13.18 6.25 0.23
N SER A 32 -13.35 7.19 1.17
CA SER A 32 -12.41 8.30 1.41
C SER A 32 -11.26 7.90 2.35
N ALA A 33 -11.52 6.93 3.23
CA ALA A 33 -10.54 6.35 4.14
C ALA A 33 -10.90 4.89 4.45
N ILE A 34 -9.89 4.05 4.66
CA ILE A 34 -10.04 2.63 5.04
C ILE A 34 -9.25 2.39 6.33
N THR A 35 -9.77 1.58 7.26
CA THR A 35 -9.02 1.27 8.49
C THR A 35 -7.78 0.44 8.19
N ARG A 36 -6.75 0.62 9.00
CA ARG A 36 -5.51 -0.16 8.89
C ARG A 36 -5.77 -1.66 8.84
N GLU A 37 -6.63 -2.13 9.74
CA GLU A 37 -6.96 -3.55 9.90
C GLU A 37 -7.74 -4.08 8.69
N ALA A 38 -8.69 -3.30 8.16
CA ALA A 38 -9.42 -3.69 6.96
C ALA A 38 -8.49 -3.73 5.74
N LEU A 39 -7.63 -2.72 5.57
CA LEU A 39 -6.67 -2.67 4.48
C LEU A 39 -5.71 -3.87 4.53
N ILE A 40 -5.14 -4.17 5.69
CA ILE A 40 -4.24 -5.31 5.88
C ILE A 40 -4.97 -6.62 5.59
N ARG A 41 -6.18 -6.81 6.14
CA ARG A 41 -6.96 -8.03 5.90
C ARG A 41 -7.25 -8.23 4.40
N ASP A 42 -7.75 -7.20 3.72
CA ASP A 42 -8.03 -7.25 2.28
C ASP A 42 -6.78 -7.59 1.44
N LEU A 43 -5.63 -7.02 1.81
CA LEU A 43 -4.37 -7.27 1.12
C LEU A 43 -3.83 -8.67 1.38
N THR A 44 -3.93 -9.18 2.60
CA THR A 44 -3.51 -10.55 2.95
C THR A 44 -4.43 -11.59 2.30
N GLU A 45 -5.75 -11.39 2.32
CA GLU A 45 -6.73 -12.34 1.74
C GLU A 45 -6.60 -12.46 0.22
N CYS A 46 -6.16 -11.38 -0.46
CA CYS A 46 -6.10 -11.35 -1.92
C CYS A 46 -4.72 -11.65 -2.51
N HIS A 47 -3.67 -11.74 -1.67
CA HIS A 47 -2.33 -12.04 -2.13
C HIS A 47 -1.79 -13.33 -1.48
N PRO A 48 -1.78 -14.46 -2.20
CA PRO A 48 -1.22 -15.72 -1.66
C PRO A 48 0.28 -15.63 -1.37
N ASP A 49 0.98 -14.65 -1.96
CA ASP A 49 2.40 -14.37 -1.74
C ASP A 49 2.66 -13.59 -0.44
N ILE A 50 1.63 -12.94 0.13
CA ILE A 50 1.73 -12.15 1.36
C ILE A 50 1.26 -13.04 2.51
N THR A 51 2.23 -13.55 3.27
CA THR A 51 1.97 -14.54 4.33
C THR A 51 1.75 -13.93 5.70
N ASP A 52 2.04 -12.64 5.91
CA ASP A 52 2.01 -12.02 7.23
C ASP A 52 1.64 -10.53 7.21
N GLN A 53 0.93 -10.08 8.25
CA GLN A 53 0.55 -8.68 8.44
C GLN A 53 1.77 -7.73 8.48
N SER A 54 2.87 -8.13 9.11
CA SER A 54 4.09 -7.31 9.18
C SER A 54 4.73 -7.10 7.80
N GLU A 55 4.51 -8.02 6.86
CA GLU A 55 4.97 -7.89 5.48
C GLU A 55 4.18 -6.81 4.74
N VAL A 56 2.84 -6.81 4.87
CA VAL A 56 1.96 -5.78 4.31
C VAL A 56 2.36 -4.41 4.84
N GLU A 57 2.59 -4.29 6.14
CA GLU A 57 2.97 -3.03 6.77
C GLU A 57 4.28 -2.49 6.21
N LYS A 58 5.30 -3.34 6.05
CA LYS A 58 6.57 -2.95 5.43
C LYS A 58 6.38 -2.52 3.97
N GLN A 59 5.55 -3.22 3.19
CA GLN A 59 5.29 -2.81 1.81
C GLN A 59 4.53 -1.48 1.75
N LEU A 60 3.60 -1.23 2.66
CA LEU A 60 2.93 0.07 2.80
C LEU A 60 3.94 1.17 3.14
N THR A 61 4.90 0.91 4.03
CA THR A 61 5.98 1.86 4.32
C THR A 61 6.82 2.17 3.09
N ILE A 62 7.28 1.16 2.33
CA ILE A 62 8.07 1.40 1.11
C ILE A 62 7.26 2.20 0.08
N LEU A 63 5.96 1.89 -0.03
CA LEU A 63 5.08 2.60 -0.94
C LEU A 63 4.89 4.07 -0.52
N GLN A 64 4.79 4.35 0.79
CA GLN A 64 4.77 5.71 1.34
C GLN A 64 6.08 6.46 1.10
N GLU A 65 7.22 5.78 1.20
CA GLU A 65 8.54 6.38 0.90
C GLU A 65 8.67 6.75 -0.58
N ALA A 66 8.14 5.90 -1.49
CA ALA A 66 8.21 6.12 -2.93
C ALA A 66 7.25 7.21 -3.44
N ILE A 67 6.02 7.26 -2.91
CA ILE A 67 4.95 8.17 -3.33
C ILE A 67 4.21 8.77 -2.11
N PRO A 68 4.90 9.60 -1.29
CA PRO A 68 4.38 10.09 0.01
C PRO A 68 3.13 10.97 -0.11
N ASP A 69 2.98 11.61 -1.26
CA ASP A 69 1.87 12.48 -1.64
C ASP A 69 0.62 11.72 -2.12
N TRP A 70 0.73 10.40 -2.33
CA TRP A 70 -0.40 9.57 -2.71
C TRP A 70 -1.13 8.96 -1.53
N ILE A 71 -0.47 8.17 -0.68
CA ILE A 71 -1.11 7.50 0.46
C ILE A 71 -0.64 8.10 1.78
N SER A 72 -1.59 8.50 2.61
CA SER A 72 -1.29 9.15 3.89
C SER A 72 -2.02 8.48 5.05
N PRO A 73 -1.36 8.35 6.21
CA PRO A 73 -2.02 7.90 7.41
C PRO A 73 -2.98 8.98 7.94
N ARG A 74 -4.08 8.56 8.55
CA ARG A 74 -5.09 9.44 9.16
C ARG A 74 -5.55 8.85 10.49
N SER A 75 -5.70 9.69 11.49
CA SER A 75 -6.38 9.32 12.74
C SER A 75 -7.86 9.67 12.64
N SER A 76 -8.72 8.72 12.97
CA SER A 76 -10.15 9.00 13.15
C SER A 76 -10.39 9.66 14.52
N PRO A 77 -11.50 10.40 14.69
CA PRO A 77 -11.90 10.94 15.99
C PRO A 77 -12.07 9.88 17.09
N SER A 78 -12.32 8.61 16.71
CA SER A 78 -12.43 7.47 17.62
C SER A 78 -11.08 6.80 17.94
N GLY A 79 -9.96 7.37 17.49
CA GLY A 79 -8.61 6.85 17.74
C GLY A 79 -8.17 5.73 16.81
N LYS A 80 -9.03 5.28 15.88
CA LYS A 80 -8.64 4.27 14.87
C LYS A 80 -7.69 4.86 13.85
N PHE A 81 -6.70 4.08 13.45
CA PHE A 81 -5.77 4.41 12.38
C PHE A 81 -6.39 4.04 11.02
N LEU A 82 -6.34 4.98 10.10
CA LEU A 82 -6.88 4.88 8.76
C LEU A 82 -5.80 5.22 7.74
N TYR A 83 -5.99 4.74 6.52
CA TYR A 83 -5.28 5.25 5.35
C TYR A 83 -6.25 5.98 4.45
N SER A 84 -5.79 7.06 3.83
CA SER A 84 -6.48 7.76 2.74
C SER A 84 -5.54 7.93 1.55
N ILE A 85 -6.10 7.90 0.34
CA ILE A 85 -5.32 8.19 -0.88
C ILE A 85 -5.74 9.53 -1.50
N ASN A 86 -4.79 10.21 -2.14
CA ASN A 86 -5.04 11.37 -2.98
C ASN A 86 -5.48 10.90 -4.38
N LYS A 87 -6.79 10.95 -4.64
CA LYS A 87 -7.38 10.53 -5.92
C LYS A 87 -7.14 11.51 -7.08
N ALA A 88 -6.65 12.73 -6.80
CA ALA A 88 -6.38 13.73 -7.83
C ALA A 88 -5.06 13.46 -8.58
N LEU A 89 -4.19 12.60 -8.03
CA LEU A 89 -2.94 12.23 -8.67
C LEU A 89 -3.19 11.21 -9.79
N ASP A 90 -2.52 11.42 -10.93
CA ASP A 90 -2.59 10.51 -12.07
C ASP A 90 -1.93 9.16 -11.74
N PRO A 91 -2.66 8.03 -11.85
CA PRO A 91 -2.13 6.72 -11.49
C PRO A 91 -0.97 6.28 -12.38
N ASN A 92 -0.88 6.73 -13.63
CA ASN A 92 0.23 6.37 -14.51
C ASN A 92 1.54 7.03 -14.06
N THR A 93 1.46 8.30 -13.66
CA THR A 93 2.58 9.06 -13.08
C THR A 93 3.03 8.44 -11.77
N LEU A 94 2.09 8.00 -10.92
CA LEU A 94 2.42 7.29 -9.67
C LEU A 94 3.11 5.96 -9.92
N ARG A 95 2.66 5.16 -10.91
CA ARG A 95 3.33 3.91 -11.29
C ARG A 95 4.74 4.15 -11.82
N LEU A 96 4.95 5.21 -12.60
CA LEU A 96 6.28 5.59 -13.09
C LEU A 96 7.21 5.93 -11.93
N ARG A 97 6.75 6.77 -10.99
CA ARG A 97 7.51 7.11 -9.77
C ARG A 97 7.83 5.88 -8.92
N LEU A 98 6.84 5.00 -8.72
CA LEU A 98 7.02 3.75 -7.99
C LEU A 98 8.05 2.82 -8.65
N ASN A 99 8.10 2.77 -9.98
CA ASN A 99 9.11 1.99 -10.72
C ASN A 99 10.52 2.60 -10.63
N ASN A 100 10.62 3.93 -10.56
CA ASN A 100 11.91 4.62 -10.42
C ASN A 100 12.45 4.60 -8.97
N ALA A 101 11.60 4.32 -7.99
CA ALA A 101 11.98 4.19 -6.58
C ALA A 101 12.54 2.79 -6.21
N LYS A 102 12.65 1.88 -7.18
CA LYS A 102 13.08 0.48 -7.00
C LYS A 102 14.59 0.32 -6.81
#